data_AF-A0A7C2WE51-F1
#
_entry.id   AF-A0A7C2WE51-F1
#
_cell.length_a   1.000
_cell.length_b   1.000
_cell.length_c   1.000
_cell.angle_alpha   90.00
_cell.angle_beta   90.00
_cell.angle_gamma   90.00
#
_symmetry.space_group_name_H-M   'P 1'
#
loop_
_entity.id
_entity.type
_entity.pdbx_description
1 polymer ?
#
loop_
_entity_poly.entity_id
_entity_poly.type
_entity_poly.pdbx_seq_one_letter_code
_entity_poly.pdbx_strand_id
1 'polypeptide(L)'
;MFELGPTTSFYVVVLLWAARTIILAFICAFVAWLGIRVLDVLTPHIHQRDSIGKNPLSVGLFTAGFFILVGLVIHGTVTGPVIIGAGLLESLIDARRLGLIAISFVVSLLLGIALFRIIDKLTPKIPFGSIRENPIAVGTYVFGYLVFFGLIMHAALTTPL
;
A
#
# COMPACT_ATOMS: atom_id res chain seq x y z
N MET A 1 -8.50 13.18 30.93
CA MET A 1 -8.17 13.04 29.49
C MET A 1 -6.71 13.45 29.37
N PHE A 2 -5.81 12.54 28.92
CA PHE A 2 -4.39 12.87 28.75
C PHE A 2 -4.23 13.61 27.41
N GLU A 3 -4.18 14.93 27.46
CA GLU A 3 -3.91 15.79 26.30
C GLU A 3 -2.40 16.01 26.18
N LEU A 4 -1.85 15.82 24.98
CA LEU A 4 -0.44 16.03 24.69
C LEU A 4 -0.17 17.53 24.59
N GLY A 5 0.44 18.11 25.63
CA GLY A 5 0.79 19.54 25.70
C GLY A 5 2.27 19.83 25.35
N PRO A 6 2.66 21.12 25.30
CA PRO A 6 4.04 21.57 25.02
C PRO A 6 5.09 21.07 26.04
N THR A 7 4.65 20.60 27.19
CA THR A 7 5.49 20.05 28.27
C THR A 7 5.78 18.56 28.13
N THR A 8 5.26 17.91 27.08
CA THR A 8 5.48 16.48 26.83
C THR A 8 6.96 16.23 26.52
N SER A 9 7.57 15.31 27.27
CA SER A 9 8.97 14.93 27.06
C SER A 9 9.22 14.45 25.63
N PHE A 10 10.33 14.86 25.03
CA PHE A 10 10.74 14.46 23.69
C PHE A 10 10.69 12.93 23.49
N TYR A 11 11.10 12.15 24.51
CA TYR A 11 11.06 10.70 24.46
C TYR A 11 9.65 10.13 24.30
N VAL A 12 8.64 10.76 24.91
CA VAL A 12 7.24 10.36 24.78
C VAL A 12 6.75 10.65 23.37
N VAL A 13 7.12 11.80 22.80
CA VAL A 13 6.79 12.16 21.41
C VAL A 13 7.41 11.17 20.43
N VAL A 14 8.69 10.83 20.61
CA VAL A 14 9.39 9.84 19.76
C VAL A 14 8.74 8.46 19.86
N LEU A 15 8.36 8.03 21.06
CA LEU A 15 7.75 6.73 21.28
C LEU A 15 6.35 6.65 20.65
N LEU A 16 5.54 7.71 20.77
CA LEU A 16 4.25 7.82 20.11
C LEU A 16 4.37 7.85 18.59
N TRP A 17 5.33 8.61 18.07
CA TRP A 17 5.63 8.66 16.64
C TRP A 17 6.06 7.29 16.10
N ALA A 18 6.94 6.58 16.82
CA ALA A 18 7.40 5.26 16.44
C ALA A 18 6.23 4.25 16.47
N ALA A 19 5.43 4.26 17.53
CA ALA A 19 4.26 3.40 17.66
C ALA A 19 3.25 3.65 16.53
N ARG A 20 2.91 4.92 16.25
CA ARG A 20 2.03 5.31 15.13
C ARG A 20 2.57 4.80 13.79
N THR A 21 3.87 4.98 13.54
CA THR A 21 4.52 4.55 12.29
C THR A 21 4.43 3.05 12.12
N ILE A 22 4.71 2.29 13.19
CA ILE A 22 4.63 0.82 13.17
C ILE A 22 3.20 0.36 12.91
N ILE A 23 2.21 0.92 13.62
CA ILE A 23 0.80 0.56 13.49
C ILE A 23 0.32 0.82 12.06
N LEU A 24 0.54 2.01 11.53
CA LEU A 24 0.12 2.37 10.18
C LEU A 24 0.85 1.57 9.11
N ALA A 25 2.14 1.27 9.30
CA ALA A 25 2.89 0.38 8.42
C ALA A 25 2.24 -1.01 8.32
N PHE A 26 1.86 -1.61 9.45
CA PHE A 26 1.18 -2.90 9.46
C PHE A 26 -0.20 -2.85 8.82
N ILE A 27 -0.99 -1.81 9.08
CA ILE A 27 -2.33 -1.65 8.48
C ILE A 27 -2.21 -1.52 6.97
N CYS A 28 -1.34 -0.64 6.47
CA CYS A 28 -1.13 -0.45 5.04
C CYS A 28 -0.56 -1.70 4.37
N ALA A 29 0.38 -2.42 5.01
CA ALA A 29 0.88 -3.69 4.51
C ALA A 29 -0.24 -4.75 4.42
N PHE A 30 -1.13 -4.81 5.41
CA PHE A 30 -2.29 -5.70 5.39
C PHE A 30 -3.28 -5.33 4.27
N VAL A 31 -3.58 -4.05 4.09
CA VAL A 31 -4.44 -3.55 3.00
C VAL A 31 -3.83 -3.87 1.64
N ALA A 32 -2.53 -3.59 1.44
CA ALA A 32 -1.82 -3.92 0.20
C ALA A 32 -1.85 -5.43 -0.09
N TRP A 33 -1.66 -6.25 0.94
CA TRP A 33 -1.77 -7.70 0.83
C TRP A 33 -3.18 -8.15 0.41
N LEU A 34 -4.23 -7.53 0.95
CA LEU A 34 -5.61 -7.76 0.49
C LEU A 34 -5.79 -7.36 -0.98
N GLY A 35 -5.19 -6.25 -1.44
CA GLY A 35 -5.22 -5.84 -2.84
C GLY A 35 -4.64 -6.88 -3.78
N ILE A 36 -3.47 -7.43 -3.43
CA ILE A 36 -2.84 -8.51 -4.21
C ILE A 36 -3.78 -9.73 -4.28
N ARG A 37 -4.41 -10.13 -3.16
CA ARG A 37 -5.39 -11.22 -3.17
C ARG A 37 -6.61 -10.92 -4.05
N VAL A 38 -7.11 -9.69 -4.03
CA VAL A 38 -8.25 -9.30 -4.88
C VAL A 38 -7.84 -9.31 -6.36
N LEU A 39 -6.62 -8.91 -6.69
CA LEU A 39 -6.07 -9.03 -8.05
C LEU A 39 -5.95 -10.50 -8.48
N ASP A 40 -5.51 -11.40 -7.61
CA ASP A 40 -5.47 -12.84 -7.90
C ASP A 40 -6.88 -13.38 -8.26
N VAL A 41 -7.91 -12.99 -7.50
CA VAL A 41 -9.30 -13.43 -7.74
C VAL A 41 -9.89 -12.81 -9.01
N LEU A 42 -9.66 -11.51 -9.25
CA LEU A 42 -10.25 -10.79 -10.38
C LEU A 42 -9.50 -11.01 -11.70
N THR A 43 -8.31 -11.58 -11.63
CA THR A 43 -7.49 -11.96 -12.79
C THR A 43 -7.24 -13.49 -12.76
N PRO A 44 -8.30 -14.32 -12.77
CA PRO A 44 -8.27 -15.71 -12.29
C PRO A 44 -7.35 -16.67 -13.05
N HIS A 45 -6.88 -16.34 -14.26
CA HIS A 45 -5.86 -17.17 -14.91
C HIS A 45 -4.41 -16.86 -14.46
N ILE A 46 -4.13 -15.84 -13.61
CA ILE A 46 -2.75 -15.55 -13.11
C ILE A 46 -2.67 -16.13 -11.70
N HIS A 47 -2.09 -17.31 -11.53
CA HIS A 47 -1.66 -17.77 -10.21
C HIS A 47 -0.33 -17.08 -9.87
N GLN A 48 -0.39 -15.80 -9.46
CA GLN A 48 0.81 -14.96 -9.31
C GLN A 48 1.78 -15.51 -8.26
N ARG A 49 1.23 -15.96 -7.13
CA ARG A 49 2.01 -16.41 -5.97
C ARG A 49 2.81 -17.67 -6.25
N ASP A 50 2.23 -18.64 -6.96
CA ASP A 50 2.92 -19.87 -7.33
C ASP A 50 3.97 -19.66 -8.41
N SER A 51 3.78 -18.64 -9.26
CA SER A 51 4.73 -18.32 -10.33
C SER A 51 5.93 -17.52 -9.83
N ILE A 52 5.73 -16.57 -8.91
CA ILE A 52 6.82 -15.74 -8.36
C ILE A 52 7.89 -16.61 -7.69
N GLY A 53 7.48 -17.66 -6.96
CA GLY A 53 8.42 -18.55 -6.27
C GLY A 53 9.29 -19.41 -7.19
N LYS A 54 8.96 -19.51 -8.50
CA LYS A 54 9.70 -20.36 -9.46
C LYS A 54 10.99 -19.74 -9.97
N ASN A 55 11.17 -18.42 -9.83
CA ASN A 55 12.33 -17.71 -10.35
C ASN A 55 12.86 -16.69 -9.33
N PRO A 56 14.15 -16.72 -8.98
CA PRO A 56 14.72 -15.80 -7.99
C PRO A 56 14.63 -14.33 -8.40
N LEU A 57 14.65 -14.00 -9.71
CA LEU A 57 14.44 -12.62 -10.18
C LEU A 57 13.02 -12.14 -9.89
N SER A 58 12.02 -12.99 -10.07
CA SER A 58 10.63 -12.68 -9.72
C SER A 58 10.45 -12.44 -8.24
N VAL A 59 11.07 -13.27 -7.39
CA VAL A 59 11.10 -13.08 -5.94
C VAL A 59 11.78 -11.74 -5.60
N GLY A 60 12.90 -11.42 -6.27
CA GLY A 60 13.60 -10.16 -6.14
C GLY A 60 12.73 -8.96 -6.49
N LEU A 61 12.01 -9.01 -7.62
CA LEU A 61 11.07 -7.97 -8.05
C LEU A 61 9.93 -7.80 -7.04
N PHE A 62 9.31 -8.89 -6.59
CA PHE A 62 8.29 -8.84 -5.56
C PHE A 62 8.81 -8.18 -4.26
N THR A 63 9.99 -8.60 -3.81
CA THR A 63 10.63 -8.10 -2.59
C THR A 63 10.99 -6.62 -2.71
N ALA A 64 11.52 -6.19 -3.86
CA ALA A 64 11.81 -4.79 -4.13
C ALA A 64 10.54 -3.92 -4.10
N GLY A 65 9.46 -4.38 -4.73
CA GLY A 65 8.17 -3.68 -4.73
C GLY A 65 7.60 -3.57 -3.33
N PHE A 66 7.75 -4.62 -2.52
CA PHE A 66 7.33 -4.63 -1.12
C PHE A 66 8.11 -3.60 -0.29
N PHE A 67 9.43 -3.54 -0.45
CA PHE A 67 10.24 -2.52 0.23
C PHE A 67 9.87 -1.10 -0.20
N ILE A 68 9.60 -0.86 -1.49
CA ILE A 68 9.14 0.46 -1.96
C ILE A 68 7.79 0.80 -1.32
N LEU A 69 6.84 -0.14 -1.31
CA LEU A 69 5.53 0.07 -0.68
C LEU A 69 5.66 0.41 0.80
N VAL A 70 6.45 -0.36 1.56
CA VAL A 70 6.71 -0.10 2.98
C VAL A 70 7.40 1.25 3.18
N GLY A 71 8.40 1.58 2.35
CA GLY A 71 9.09 2.86 2.37
C GLY A 71 8.15 4.04 2.13
N LEU A 72 7.24 3.94 1.16
CA LEU A 72 6.24 4.96 0.87
C LEU A 72 5.23 5.13 2.01
N VAL A 73 4.82 4.04 2.65
CA VAL A 73 3.93 4.09 3.81
C VAL A 73 4.60 4.72 5.02
N ILE A 74 5.85 4.34 5.32
CA ILE A 74 6.63 4.93 6.40
C ILE A 74 6.82 6.42 6.11
N HIS A 75 7.30 6.77 4.92
CA HIS A 75 7.49 8.16 4.52
C HIS A 75 6.19 8.94 4.66
N GLY A 76 5.07 8.44 4.12
CA GLY A 76 3.77 9.10 4.19
C GLY A 76 3.29 9.30 5.63
N THR A 77 3.53 8.33 6.52
CA THR A 77 3.19 8.43 7.93
C THR A 77 4.04 9.47 8.66
N VAL A 78 5.34 9.55 8.34
CA VAL A 78 6.28 10.47 8.96
C VAL A 78 6.06 11.91 8.48
N THR A 79 5.75 12.10 7.20
CA THR A 79 5.48 13.43 6.64
C THR A 79 4.02 13.87 6.80
N GLY A 80 3.13 12.95 7.18
CA GLY A 80 1.72 13.24 7.39
C GLY A 80 1.50 14.12 8.62
N PRO A 81 0.43 14.95 8.63
CA PRO A 81 0.16 15.82 9.76
C PRO A 81 -0.04 15.03 11.06
N VAL A 82 0.57 15.55 12.12
CA VAL A 82 0.38 15.05 13.50
C VAL A 82 -0.70 15.89 14.14
N ILE A 83 -1.74 15.25 14.68
CA ILE A 83 -2.77 15.95 15.42
C ILE A 83 -2.21 16.28 16.81
N ILE A 84 -1.83 17.54 17.01
CA ILE A 84 -1.35 18.06 18.29
C ILE A 84 -2.56 18.38 19.16
N GLY A 85 -2.57 17.92 20.41
CA GLY A 85 -3.70 18.10 21.34
C GLY A 85 -4.76 16.98 21.31
N ALA A 86 -4.62 15.97 20.45
CA ALA A 86 -5.48 14.79 20.47
C ALA A 86 -5.14 13.84 21.63
N GLY A 87 -6.12 13.04 22.05
CA GLY A 87 -5.92 11.98 23.05
C GLY A 87 -4.93 10.91 22.56
N LEU A 88 -4.32 10.16 23.49
CA LEU A 88 -3.29 9.14 23.20
C LEU A 88 -3.70 8.17 22.07
N LEU A 89 -4.93 7.66 22.11
CA LEU A 89 -5.45 6.73 21.10
C LEU A 89 -5.65 7.38 19.74
N GLU A 90 -6.17 8.61 19.70
CA GLU A 90 -6.41 9.36 18.47
C GLU A 90 -5.10 9.84 17.83
N SER A 91 -4.05 10.06 18.64
CA SER A 91 -2.69 10.31 18.18
C SER A 91 -2.06 9.09 17.47
N LEU A 92 -2.43 7.88 17.89
CA LEU A 92 -1.94 6.63 17.30
C LEU A 92 -2.77 6.19 16.10
N ILE A 93 -4.11 6.28 16.19
CA ILE A 93 -5.05 5.82 15.19
C ILE A 93 -6.15 6.86 14.99
N ASP A 94 -6.11 7.53 13.85
CA ASP A 94 -7.17 8.44 13.40
C ASP A 94 -8.10 7.71 12.44
N ALA A 95 -9.37 7.54 12.86
CA ALA A 95 -10.40 6.86 12.07
C ALA A 95 -10.66 7.55 10.72
N ARG A 96 -10.55 8.88 10.64
CA ARG A 96 -10.69 9.61 9.37
C ARG A 96 -9.55 9.27 8.42
N ARG A 97 -8.32 9.22 8.94
CA ARG A 97 -7.15 8.85 8.15
C ARG A 97 -7.20 7.39 7.68
N LEU A 98 -7.60 6.47 8.56
CA LEU A 98 -7.83 5.07 8.16
C LEU A 98 -8.94 4.95 7.11
N GLY A 99 -10.02 5.70 7.26
CA GLY A 99 -11.11 5.76 6.28
C GLY A 99 -10.64 6.25 4.92
N LEU A 100 -9.85 7.33 4.88
CA LEU A 100 -9.24 7.82 3.65
C LEU A 100 -8.34 6.78 3.00
N ILE A 101 -7.43 6.15 3.75
CA ILE A 101 -6.56 5.09 3.22
C ILE A 101 -7.39 3.97 2.60
N ALA A 102 -8.43 3.50 3.30
CA ALA A 102 -9.29 2.43 2.83
C ALA A 102 -10.06 2.81 1.56
N ILE A 103 -10.68 3.99 1.53
CA ILE A 103 -11.46 4.47 0.38
C ILE A 103 -10.54 4.71 -0.83
N SER A 104 -9.43 5.42 -0.64
CA SER A 104 -8.44 5.66 -1.69
C SER A 104 -7.95 4.35 -2.27
N PHE A 105 -7.63 3.37 -1.41
CA PHE A 105 -7.21 2.06 -1.86
C PHE A 105 -8.28 1.34 -2.70
N VAL A 106 -9.53 1.29 -2.23
CA VAL A 106 -10.64 0.63 -2.94
C VAL A 106 -10.89 1.30 -4.29
N VAL A 107 -10.95 2.64 -4.32
CA VAL A 107 -11.17 3.40 -5.56
C VAL A 107 -10.02 3.16 -6.55
N SER A 108 -8.78 3.22 -6.08
CA SER A 108 -7.60 2.97 -6.92
C SER A 108 -7.53 1.53 -7.42
N LEU A 109 -7.93 0.55 -6.61
CA LEU A 109 -8.02 -0.84 -7.03
C LEU A 109 -9.05 -1.01 -8.15
N LEU A 110 -10.27 -0.49 -7.98
CA LEU A 110 -11.32 -0.54 -8.99
C LEU A 110 -10.91 0.17 -10.27
N LEU A 111 -10.32 1.36 -10.16
CA LEU A 111 -9.82 2.12 -11.30
C LEU A 111 -8.69 1.38 -12.03
N GLY A 112 -7.74 0.81 -11.29
CA GLY A 112 -6.65 0.02 -11.85
C GLY A 112 -7.17 -1.19 -12.65
N ILE A 113 -8.17 -1.89 -12.14
CA ILE A 113 -8.83 -3.01 -12.85
C ILE A 113 -9.59 -2.52 -14.08
N ALA A 114 -10.35 -1.42 -13.96
CA ALA A 114 -11.12 -0.87 -15.06
C ALA A 114 -10.21 -0.43 -16.20
N LEU A 115 -9.15 0.32 -15.90
CA LEU A 115 -8.15 0.75 -16.87
C LEU A 115 -7.43 -0.44 -17.50
N PHE A 116 -7.04 -1.45 -16.70
CA PHE A 116 -6.42 -2.67 -17.22
C PHE A 116 -7.30 -3.33 -18.29
N ARG A 117 -8.61 -3.51 -18.01
CA ARG A 117 -9.56 -4.12 -18.97
C ARG A 117 -9.79 -3.25 -20.20
N ILE A 118 -9.85 -1.92 -20.04
CA ILE A 118 -10.02 -0.98 -21.14
C ILE A 118 -8.81 -1.05 -22.07
N ILE A 119 -7.60 -0.98 -21.52
CA ILE A 119 -6.37 -0.98 -22.32
C ILE A 119 -6.18 -2.34 -23.01
N ASP A 120 -6.36 -3.45 -22.30
CA ASP A 120 -6.26 -4.80 -22.91
C ASP A 120 -7.23 -4.95 -24.11
N LYS A 121 -8.45 -4.41 -23.99
CA LYS A 121 -9.42 -4.38 -25.10
C LYS A 121 -9.00 -3.45 -26.24
N LEU A 122 -8.36 -2.32 -25.95
CA LEU A 122 -7.90 -1.35 -26.95
C LEU A 122 -6.61 -1.81 -27.66
N THR A 123 -5.81 -2.68 -27.04
CA THR A 123 -4.56 -3.22 -27.59
C THR A 123 -4.64 -4.72 -27.84
N PRO A 124 -5.52 -5.23 -28.72
CA PRO A 124 -5.73 -6.66 -28.90
C PRO A 124 -4.51 -7.42 -29.42
N LYS A 125 -3.51 -6.73 -29.98
CA LYS A 125 -2.23 -7.31 -30.42
C LYS A 125 -1.24 -7.55 -29.28
N ILE A 126 -1.50 -7.01 -28.09
CA ILE A 126 -0.66 -7.14 -26.89
C ILE A 126 -1.54 -7.74 -25.79
N PRO A 127 -1.75 -9.07 -25.78
CA PRO A 127 -2.62 -9.69 -24.80
C PRO A 127 -1.98 -9.61 -23.42
N PHE A 128 -2.55 -8.82 -22.50
CA PHE A 128 -1.97 -8.64 -21.16
C PHE A 128 -2.03 -9.94 -20.34
N GLY A 129 -2.89 -10.87 -20.74
CA GLY A 129 -2.92 -12.23 -20.21
C GLY A 129 -1.61 -13.01 -20.38
N SER A 130 -0.78 -12.69 -21.38
CA SER A 130 0.50 -13.39 -21.65
C SER A 130 1.53 -13.27 -20.50
N ILE A 131 1.37 -12.28 -19.61
CA ILE A 131 2.21 -12.07 -18.42
C ILE A 131 2.33 -13.35 -17.56
N ARG A 132 1.30 -14.20 -17.59
CA ARG A 132 1.19 -15.48 -16.86
C ARG A 132 2.25 -16.50 -17.24
N GLU A 133 2.73 -16.44 -18.48
CA GLU A 133 3.58 -17.48 -19.07
C GLU A 133 5.04 -17.36 -18.59
N ASN A 134 5.43 -16.20 -18.09
CA ASN A 134 6.79 -15.93 -17.63
C ASN A 134 6.79 -15.47 -16.16
N PRO A 135 7.43 -16.22 -15.25
CA PRO A 135 7.57 -15.81 -13.85
C PRO A 135 8.11 -14.39 -13.67
N ILE A 136 9.06 -13.96 -14.51
CA ILE A 136 9.66 -12.61 -14.42
C ILE A 136 8.63 -11.56 -14.77
N ALA A 137 7.81 -11.79 -15.80
CA ALA A 137 6.72 -10.90 -16.16
C ALA A 137 5.68 -10.79 -15.03
N VAL A 138 5.33 -11.91 -14.40
CA VAL A 138 4.49 -11.91 -13.18
C VAL A 138 5.13 -11.08 -12.06
N GLY A 139 6.42 -11.27 -11.81
CA GLY A 139 7.17 -10.49 -10.82
C GLY A 139 7.13 -8.99 -11.10
N THR A 140 7.36 -8.57 -12.35
CA THR A 140 7.28 -7.18 -12.79
C THR A 140 5.88 -6.62 -12.63
N TYR A 141 4.85 -7.40 -12.97
CA TYR A 141 3.46 -7.01 -12.82
C TYR A 141 3.12 -6.74 -11.35
N VAL A 142 3.44 -7.67 -10.44
CA VAL A 142 3.16 -7.50 -9.01
C VAL A 142 4.00 -6.37 -8.41
N PHE A 143 5.27 -6.22 -8.83
CA PHE A 143 6.09 -5.06 -8.48
C PHE A 143 5.38 -3.75 -8.82
N GLY A 144 4.85 -3.62 -10.04
CA GLY A 144 4.10 -2.45 -10.47
C GLY A 144 2.89 -2.14 -9.59
N TYR A 145 2.11 -3.16 -9.20
CA TYR A 145 0.99 -2.98 -8.27
C TYR A 145 1.42 -2.55 -6.87
N LEU A 146 2.53 -3.10 -6.35
CA LEU A 146 3.07 -2.69 -5.05
C LEU A 146 3.50 -1.22 -5.08
N VAL A 147 4.17 -0.78 -6.14
CA VAL A 147 4.52 0.63 -6.31
C VAL A 147 3.26 1.50 -6.40
N PHE A 148 2.29 1.10 -7.24
CA PHE A 148 1.02 1.81 -7.40
C PHE A 148 0.27 1.97 -6.08
N PHE A 149 0.06 0.88 -5.32
CA PHE A 149 -0.61 0.95 -4.02
C PHE A 149 0.19 1.76 -2.99
N GLY A 150 1.52 1.63 -3.00
CA GLY A 150 2.39 2.43 -2.14
C GLY A 150 2.18 3.93 -2.36
N LEU A 151 2.11 4.38 -3.62
CA LEU A 151 1.88 5.79 -3.96
C LEU A 151 0.50 6.28 -3.51
N ILE A 152 -0.54 5.49 -3.71
CA ILE A 152 -1.91 5.82 -3.29
C ILE A 152 -2.00 5.93 -1.76
N MET A 153 -1.41 4.99 -1.04
CA MET A 153 -1.40 5.02 0.43
C MET A 153 -0.57 6.19 0.96
N HIS A 154 0.58 6.49 0.34
CA HIS A 154 1.38 7.67 0.68
C HIS A 154 0.58 8.96 0.51
N ALA A 155 -0.13 9.12 -0.62
CA ALA A 155 -0.99 10.28 -0.87
C ALA A 155 -2.10 10.39 0.19
N ALA A 156 -2.77 9.29 0.53
CA ALA A 156 -3.78 9.28 1.59
C ALA A 156 -3.20 9.64 2.97
N LEU A 157 -2.00 9.15 3.28
CA LEU A 157 -1.29 9.42 4.53
C LEU A 157 -0.77 10.86 4.65
N THR A 158 -0.52 11.53 3.54
CA THR A 158 -0.01 12.91 3.51
C THR A 158 -1.09 13.96 3.28
N THR A 159 -2.29 13.55 2.86
CA THR A 159 -3.42 14.45 2.66
C THR A 159 -3.79 15.13 3.99
N PRO A 160 -3.84 16.48 4.03
CA PRO A 160 -4.32 17.22 5.18
C PRO A 160 -5.83 16.98 5.35
N LEU A 161 -6.23 16.66 6.58
CA LEU A 161 -7.59 16.38 7.01
C LEU A 161 -8.02 17.43 8.04
#